data_AF-A0A6B3I4E3-F1
#
_entry.id   AF-A0A6B3I4E3-F1
#
_cell.length_a   1.000
_cell.length_b   1.000
_cell.length_c   1.000
_cell.angle_alpha   90.00
_cell.angle_beta   90.00
_cell.angle_gamma   90.00
#
_symmetry.space_group_name_H-M   'P 1'
#
loop_
_entity.id
_entity.type
_entity.pdbx_description
1 polymer ?
#
loop_
_entity_poly.entity_id
_entity_poly.type
_entity_poly.pdbx_seq_one_letter_code
_entity_poly.pdbx_strand_id
1 'polypeptide(L)'
;APTVLADVPPGSPVVTEEQFGPVLPVLPYGSLDEAVEAANATRYGLGGSVWGTDLDRAEAVAERLECGTAWINHHAELSLAQP
;
A
#
# COMPACT_ATOMS: atom_id res chain seq x y z
N ALA A 1 -7.17 -5.73 -20.82
CA ALA A 1 -5.91 -6.41 -20.43
C ALA A 1 -5.51 -5.90 -19.05
N PRO A 2 -4.66 -6.61 -18.28
CA PRO A 2 -4.01 -6.05 -17.11
C PRO A 2 -3.21 -4.80 -17.49
N THR A 3 -3.28 -3.75 -16.68
CA THR A 3 -2.68 -2.44 -16.98
C THR A 3 -1.83 -1.97 -15.80
N VAL A 4 -0.57 -1.67 -16.07
CA VAL A 4 0.33 -1.01 -15.11
C VAL A 4 0.55 0.42 -15.56
N LEU A 5 0.40 1.38 -14.65
CA LEU A 5 0.62 2.80 -14.92
C LEU A 5 1.79 3.30 -14.08
N ALA A 6 2.85 3.73 -14.75
CA ALA A 6 3.97 4.44 -14.14
C ALA A 6 3.86 5.94 -14.45
N ASP A 7 4.64 6.76 -13.75
CA ASP A 7 4.75 8.21 -13.96
C ASP A 7 3.41 8.96 -13.90
N VAL A 8 2.48 8.46 -13.08
CA VAL A 8 1.18 9.12 -12.84
C VAL A 8 1.32 10.16 -11.72
N PRO A 9 0.64 11.32 -11.83
CA PRO A 9 0.59 12.27 -10.73
C PRO A 9 -0.04 11.65 -9.47
N PRO A 10 0.56 11.81 -8.26
CA PRO A 10 0.04 11.21 -7.03
C PRO A 10 -1.41 11.60 -6.69
N GLY A 11 -1.86 12.79 -7.08
CA GLY A 11 -3.22 13.27 -6.86
C GLY A 11 -4.23 12.88 -7.96
N SER A 12 -3.84 12.07 -8.93
CA SER A 12 -4.72 11.69 -10.04
C SER A 12 -5.82 10.71 -9.58
N PRO A 13 -7.01 10.70 -10.20
CA PRO A 13 -8.10 9.80 -9.81
C PRO A 13 -7.73 8.31 -9.88
N VAL A 14 -6.79 7.94 -10.75
CA VAL A 14 -6.32 6.54 -10.84
C VAL A 14 -5.50 6.09 -9.62
N VAL A 15 -5.05 7.04 -8.81
CA VAL A 15 -4.35 6.79 -7.53
C VAL A 15 -5.30 6.95 -6.34
N THR A 16 -6.16 7.98 -6.36
CA THR A 16 -6.94 8.39 -5.18
C THR A 16 -8.34 7.79 -5.09
N GLU A 17 -8.85 7.23 -6.19
CA GLU A 17 -10.15 6.54 -6.24
C GLU A 17 -9.94 5.04 -6.44
N GLU A 18 -10.97 4.23 -6.17
CA GLU A 18 -10.92 2.79 -6.37
C GLU A 18 -11.34 2.42 -7.80
N GLN A 19 -10.49 1.72 -8.55
CA GLN A 19 -10.78 1.34 -9.94
C GLN A 19 -11.67 0.09 -10.05
N PHE A 20 -11.61 -0.79 -9.03
CA PHE A 20 -12.29 -2.09 -9.02
C PHE A 20 -12.05 -2.93 -10.29
N GLY A 21 -10.87 -2.79 -10.89
CA GLY A 21 -10.49 -3.39 -12.16
C GLY A 21 -8.98 -3.69 -12.20
N PRO A 22 -8.48 -4.30 -13.29
CA PRO A 22 -7.12 -4.80 -13.36
C PRO A 22 -6.10 -3.69 -13.70
N VAL A 23 -6.07 -2.62 -12.89
CA VAL A 23 -5.21 -1.44 -13.05
C VAL A 23 -4.36 -1.26 -11.79
N LEU A 24 -3.04 -1.12 -11.96
CA LEU A 24 -2.10 -0.89 -10.86
C LEU A 24 -1.28 0.38 -11.13
N PRO A 25 -1.52 1.49 -10.41
CA PRO A 25 -0.60 2.62 -10.40
C PRO A 25 0.66 2.30 -9.58
N VAL A 26 1.83 2.70 -10.08
CA VAL A 26 3.11 2.57 -9.37
C VAL A 26 3.71 3.95 -9.18
N LEU A 27 3.97 4.30 -7.92
CA LEU A 27 4.46 5.61 -7.49
C LEU A 27 5.87 5.46 -6.91
N PRO A 28 6.85 6.25 -7.36
CA PRO A 28 8.13 6.34 -6.67
C PRO A 28 7.99 7.11 -5.35
N TYR A 29 8.90 6.86 -4.42
CA TYR A 29 9.04 7.63 -3.18
C TYR A 29 10.53 7.88 -2.91
N GLY A 30 10.86 8.99 -2.25
CA GLY A 30 12.23 9.35 -1.88
C GLY A 30 12.63 8.90 -0.47
N SER A 31 11.67 8.71 0.42
CA SER A 31 11.91 8.23 1.79
C SER A 31 10.75 7.37 2.31
N LEU A 32 11.00 6.58 3.36
CA LEU A 32 9.93 5.81 4.00
C LEU A 32 8.87 6.69 4.65
N ASP A 33 9.25 7.87 5.13
CA ASP A 33 8.28 8.82 5.72
C ASP A 33 7.31 9.34 4.67
N GLU A 34 7.83 9.72 3.50
CA GLU A 34 7.02 10.11 2.34
C GLU A 34 6.12 8.96 1.86
N ALA A 35 6.64 7.73 1.80
CA ALA A 35 5.86 6.56 1.38
C ALA A 35 4.69 6.27 2.34
N VAL A 36 4.92 6.35 3.65
CA VAL A 36 3.89 6.15 4.67
C VAL A 36 2.88 7.28 4.64
N GLU A 37 3.32 8.54 4.53
CA GLU A 37 2.42 9.69 4.41
C GLU A 37 1.52 9.55 3.17
N ALA A 38 2.09 9.18 2.02
CA ALA A 38 1.33 8.95 0.80
C ALA A 38 0.35 7.76 0.92
N ALA A 39 0.76 6.66 1.57
CA ALA A 39 -0.09 5.49 1.79
C ALA A 39 -1.29 5.80 2.69
N ASN A 40 -1.09 6.64 3.72
CA ASN A 40 -2.13 7.05 4.67
C ASN A 40 -2.96 8.25 4.16
N ALA A 41 -2.54 8.95 3.10
CA ALA A 41 -3.25 10.10 2.51
C ALA A 41 -4.48 9.68 1.69
N THR A 42 -5.37 8.91 2.31
CA THR A 42 -6.55 8.32 1.70
C THR A 42 -7.71 8.28 2.70
N ARG A 43 -8.94 8.25 2.18
CA ARG A 43 -10.15 8.02 2.99
C ARG A 43 -10.44 6.53 3.24
N TYR A 44 -9.67 5.66 2.58
CA TYR A 44 -9.78 4.21 2.70
C TYR A 44 -8.84 3.69 3.79
N GLY A 45 -8.87 2.38 4.08
CA GLY A 45 -8.03 1.79 5.12
C GLY A 45 -8.24 0.28 5.31
N LEU A 46 -8.56 -0.45 4.24
CA LEU A 46 -8.87 -1.88 4.36
C LEU A 46 -7.62 -2.70 4.71
N GLY A 47 -6.56 -2.54 3.93
CA GLY A 47 -5.28 -3.17 4.21
C GLY A 47 -4.15 -2.55 3.42
N GLY A 48 -2.93 -2.83 3.87
CA GLY A 48 -1.69 -2.37 3.26
C GLY A 48 -0.60 -3.40 3.43
N SER A 49 0.42 -3.40 2.58
CA SER A 49 1.55 -4.31 2.73
C SER A 49 2.90 -3.64 2.57
N VAL A 50 3.86 -4.11 3.37
CA VAL A 50 5.24 -3.69 3.37
C VAL A 50 6.09 -4.85 2.85
N TRP A 51 7.03 -4.55 1.96
CA TRP A 51 7.91 -5.54 1.36
C TRP A 51 9.37 -5.16 1.61
N GLY A 52 10.14 -6.07 2.20
CA GLY A 52 11.52 -5.82 2.57
C GLY A 52 12.21 -7.05 3.17
N THR A 53 13.53 -7.07 3.10
CA THR A 53 14.37 -8.17 3.63
C THR A 53 14.79 -7.96 5.09
N ASP A 54 14.75 -6.72 5.56
CA ASP A 54 14.96 -6.35 6.97
C ASP A 54 13.59 -6.36 7.67
N LEU A 55 13.35 -7.40 8.48
CA LEU A 55 12.04 -7.63 9.09
C LEU A 55 11.72 -6.60 10.18
N ASP A 56 12.70 -6.21 11.00
CA ASP A 56 12.51 -5.20 12.06
C ASP A 56 12.13 -3.86 11.42
N ARG A 57 12.79 -3.52 10.30
CA ARG A 57 12.46 -2.31 9.54
C ARG A 57 11.09 -2.42 8.86
N ALA A 58 10.74 -3.57 8.31
CA ALA A 58 9.44 -3.77 7.66
C ALA A 58 8.29 -3.71 8.68
N GLU A 59 8.48 -4.29 9.86
CA GLU A 59 7.54 -4.22 10.99
C GLU A 59 7.35 -2.79 11.45
N ALA A 60 8.44 -2.04 11.68
CA ALA A 60 8.37 -0.62 12.04
C ALA A 60 7.66 0.27 11.00
N VAL A 61 7.68 -0.10 9.71
CA VAL A 61 6.89 0.59 8.68
C VAL A 61 5.44 0.14 8.71
N ALA A 62 5.18 -1.17 8.87
CA ALA A 62 3.83 -1.73 8.92
C ALA A 62 3.00 -1.17 10.09
N GLU A 63 3.62 -0.96 11.25
CA GLU A 63 2.99 -0.32 12.43
C GLU A 63 2.51 1.11 12.17
N ARG A 64 3.05 1.77 11.13
CA ARG A 64 2.69 3.15 10.77
C ARG A 64 1.57 3.24 9.73
N LEU A 65 1.13 2.12 9.15
CA LEU A 65 0.07 2.10 8.16
C LEU A 65 -1.30 2.24 8.83
N GLU A 66 -2.10 3.21 8.37
CA GLU A 66 -3.46 3.44 8.85
C GLU A 66 -4.45 2.51 8.12
N CYS A 67 -4.44 1.23 8.49
CA CYS A 67 -5.30 0.22 7.87
C CYS A 67 -5.73 -0.90 8.82
N GLY A 68 -6.78 -1.63 8.45
CA GLY A 68 -7.30 -2.74 9.26
C GLY A 68 -6.39 -3.98 9.27
N THR A 69 -5.64 -4.22 8.20
CA THR A 69 -4.66 -5.31 8.14
C THR A 69 -3.40 -4.87 7.42
N ALA A 70 -2.28 -4.93 8.13
CA ALA A 70 -0.95 -4.73 7.56
C ALA A 70 -0.26 -6.09 7.35
N TRP A 71 0.21 -6.37 6.13
CA TRP A 71 1.00 -7.56 5.82
C TRP A 71 2.49 -7.20 5.64
N ILE A 72 3.39 -8.10 6.03
CA ILE A 72 4.82 -8.01 5.74
C ILE A 72 5.19 -9.14 4.78
N ASN A 73 5.70 -8.83 3.59
CA ASN A 73 6.08 -9.79 2.54
C ASN A 73 4.94 -10.72 2.06
N HIS A 74 3.70 -10.33 2.31
CA HIS A 74 2.47 -10.98 1.86
C HIS A 74 1.48 -9.90 1.39
N HIS A 75 0.42 -10.27 0.68
CA HIS A 75 -0.66 -9.36 0.33
C HIS A 75 -1.96 -10.12 0.11
N ALA A 76 -3.08 -9.59 0.64
CA ALA A 76 -4.40 -10.20 0.56
C ALA A 76 -4.49 -11.65 1.06
N GLU A 77 -3.54 -12.08 1.88
CA GLU A 77 -3.61 -13.36 2.58
C GLU A 77 -4.57 -13.24 3.76
N LEU A 78 -5.51 -14.17 3.83
CA LEU A 78 -6.57 -14.18 4.85
C LEU A 78 -6.55 -15.50 5.61
N SER A 79 -6.66 -15.42 6.93
CA SER A 79 -6.81 -16.57 7.81
C SER A 79 -8.02 -16.36 8.73
N LEU A 80 -8.81 -17.43 8.92
CA LEU A 80 -9.93 -17.42 9.86
C LEU A 80 -9.50 -17.25 11.33
N ALA A 81 -8.20 -17.39 11.60
CA ALA A 81 -7.62 -17.18 12.93
C ALA A 81 -7.01 -15.78 13.10
N GLN A 82 -7.05 -14.92 12.08
CA GLN A 82 -6.74 -13.50 12.30
C GLN A 82 -7.76 -12.91 13.28
N PRO A 83 -7.30 -12.12 14.27
CA PRO A 83 -8.16 -11.56 15.31
C PRO A 83 -9.26 -10.65 14.77
#